data_AF-A0A0C1EC00-F1
#
_entry.id   AF-A0A0C1EC00-F1
#
_cell.length_a   1.000
_cell.length_b   1.000
_cell.length_c   1.000
_cell.angle_alpha   90.00
_cell.angle_beta   90.00
_cell.angle_gamma   90.00
#
_symmetry.space_group_name_H-M   'P 1'
#
loop_
_entity.id
_entity.type
_entity.pdbx_description
1 polymer ?
#
loop_
_entity_poly.entity_id
_entity_poly.type
_entity_poly.pdbx_seq_one_letter_code
_entity_poly.pdbx_strand_id
1 'polypeptide(L)'
;MMSHKEQVWRDAFRLDDLSEIDGNFLLAITAAKKEFDGYSQGKWNLKNYIIWLRISENREFVSISFIPKTDEMVGGIFFEIPYRGEYKYGRGYKFYYRLEDTELLEVVGMR
;
A
#
# COMPACT_ATOMS: atom_id res chain seq x y z
N MET A 1 34.71 -3.54 -14.81
CA MET A 1 33.77 -3.42 -15.95
C MET A 1 32.47 -4.04 -15.47
N MET A 2 31.42 -3.24 -15.23
CA MET A 2 30.11 -3.78 -14.79
C MET A 2 29.57 -4.71 -15.88
N SER A 3 29.03 -5.87 -15.48
CA SER A 3 28.43 -6.80 -16.43
C SER A 3 27.19 -6.16 -17.08
N HIS A 4 26.84 -6.58 -18.29
CA HIS A 4 25.70 -6.05 -19.03
C HIS A 4 24.37 -6.18 -18.24
N LYS A 5 24.25 -7.19 -17.35
CA LYS A 5 23.11 -7.35 -16.44
C LYS A 5 23.00 -6.26 -15.37
N GLU A 6 24.11 -5.66 -14.95
CA GLU A 6 24.12 -4.61 -13.91
C GLU A 6 23.74 -3.23 -14.47
N GLN A 7 23.74 -3.04 -15.79
CA GLN A 7 23.34 -1.78 -16.44
C GLN A 7 21.83 -1.65 -16.65
N VAL A 8 21.15 -2.76 -16.96
CA VAL A 8 19.72 -2.75 -17.33
C VAL A 8 18.82 -2.12 -16.26
N TRP A 9 19.06 -2.41 -14.97
CA TRP A 9 18.20 -1.86 -13.91
C TRP A 9 18.45 -0.38 -13.66
N ARG A 10 19.69 0.12 -13.81
CA ARG A 10 20.00 1.56 -13.64
C ARG A 10 19.37 2.38 -14.76
N ASP A 11 19.37 1.84 -15.97
CA ASP A 11 18.79 2.50 -17.14
C ASP A 11 17.26 2.63 -17.07
N ALA A 12 16.59 1.81 -16.24
CA ALA A 12 15.16 1.91 -15.99
C ALA A 12 14.76 3.18 -15.20
N PHE A 13 15.72 3.85 -14.54
CA PHE A 13 15.49 5.10 -13.81
C PHE A 13 15.88 6.35 -14.61
N ARG A 14 16.02 6.25 -15.94
CA ARG A 14 16.39 7.40 -16.80
C ARG A 14 15.23 8.38 -17.08
N LEU A 15 14.00 8.02 -16.71
CA LEU A 15 12.81 8.86 -16.80
C LEU A 15 12.33 9.13 -15.37
N ASP A 16 12.67 10.31 -14.85
CA ASP A 16 12.48 10.68 -13.45
C ASP A 16 11.14 11.40 -13.22
N ASP A 17 10.09 10.64 -12.93
CA ASP A 17 8.99 11.16 -12.11
C ASP A 17 9.44 11.11 -10.63
N LEU A 18 10.26 12.08 -10.23
CA LEU A 18 10.70 12.23 -8.84
C LEU A 18 9.53 12.68 -7.97
N SER A 19 9.12 11.82 -7.04
CA SER A 19 8.20 12.17 -5.96
C SER A 19 9.00 12.45 -4.69
N GLU A 20 8.99 13.69 -4.23
CA GLU A 20 9.60 14.06 -2.96
C GLU A 20 8.72 13.58 -1.79
N ILE A 21 9.32 12.78 -0.90
CA ILE A 21 8.71 12.34 0.36
C ILE A 21 9.71 12.56 1.50
N ASP A 22 9.23 12.93 2.68
CA ASP A 22 10.05 13.07 3.87
C ASP A 22 10.06 11.77 4.72
N GLY A 23 10.82 11.79 5.82
CA GLY A 23 10.91 10.65 6.73
C GLY A 23 9.58 10.30 7.41
N ASN A 24 8.70 11.29 7.65
CA ASN A 24 7.43 11.07 8.32
C ASN A 24 6.51 10.18 7.49
N PHE A 25 6.53 10.35 6.16
CA PHE A 25 5.79 9.47 5.26
C PHE A 25 6.28 8.01 5.33
N LEU A 26 7.59 7.78 5.44
CA LEU A 26 8.15 6.43 5.60
C LEU A 26 7.77 5.81 6.96
N LEU A 27 7.73 6.63 8.02
CA LEU A 27 7.27 6.19 9.34
C LEU A 27 5.80 5.79 9.30
N ALA A 28 4.94 6.56 8.63
CA ALA A 28 3.53 6.22 8.45
C ALA A 28 3.33 4.93 7.64
N ILE A 29 4.13 4.67 6.59
CA ILE A 29 4.11 3.38 5.87
C ILE A 29 4.47 2.23 6.79
N THR A 30 5.49 2.41 7.63
CA THR A 30 5.93 1.39 8.58
C THR A 30 4.83 1.11 9.62
N ALA A 31 4.19 2.16 10.15
CA ALA A 31 3.06 2.03 11.07
C ALA A 31 1.86 1.33 10.43
N ALA A 32 1.46 1.73 9.21
CA ALA A 32 0.36 1.11 8.49
C ALA A 32 0.61 -0.37 8.21
N LYS A 33 1.85 -0.75 7.87
CA LYS A 33 2.22 -2.16 7.72
C LYS A 33 2.05 -2.93 9.04
N LYS A 34 2.48 -2.35 10.16
CA LYS A 34 2.34 -2.98 11.48
C LYS A 34 0.86 -3.20 11.84
N GLU A 35 0.00 -2.21 11.59
CA GLU A 35 -1.44 -2.36 11.79
C GLU A 35 -2.02 -3.47 10.89
N PHE A 36 -1.66 -3.47 9.60
CA PHE A 36 -2.08 -4.51 8.66
C PHE A 36 -1.62 -5.92 9.09
N ASP A 37 -0.39 -6.07 9.56
CA ASP A 37 0.13 -7.34 10.08
C ASP A 37 -0.70 -7.82 11.30
N GLY A 38 -1.18 -6.88 12.13
CA GLY A 38 -2.10 -7.15 13.24
C GLY A 38 -3.45 -7.69 12.78
N TYR A 39 -4.10 -7.03 11.82
CA TYR A 39 -5.39 -7.49 11.26
C TYR A 39 -5.28 -8.82 10.52
N SER A 40 -4.22 -8.99 9.74
CA SER A 40 -3.97 -10.21 8.98
C SER A 40 -3.49 -11.37 9.87
N GLN A 41 -3.08 -11.10 11.11
CA GLN A 41 -2.40 -12.04 12.00
C GLN A 41 -1.17 -12.69 11.32
N GLY A 42 -0.52 -11.96 10.40
CA GLY A 42 0.59 -12.47 9.58
C GLY A 42 0.22 -13.53 8.55
N LYS A 43 -1.07 -13.84 8.35
CA LYS A 43 -1.54 -14.90 7.43
C LYS A 43 -1.65 -14.42 5.99
N TRP A 44 -1.83 -13.12 5.77
CA TRP A 44 -2.04 -12.57 4.44
C TRP A 44 -0.72 -12.12 3.82
N ASN A 45 -0.37 -12.70 2.67
CA ASN A 45 0.85 -12.37 1.95
C ASN A 45 0.72 -11.01 1.27
N LEU A 46 1.54 -10.04 1.69
CA LEU A 46 1.55 -8.68 1.14
C LEU A 46 1.77 -8.62 -0.38
N LYS A 47 2.43 -9.63 -0.99
CA LYS A 47 2.60 -9.71 -2.46
C LYS A 47 1.27 -9.81 -3.22
N ASN A 48 0.21 -10.22 -2.54
CA ASN A 48 -1.13 -10.32 -3.09
C ASN A 48 -1.93 -9.01 -2.94
N TYR A 49 -1.29 -7.91 -2.55
CA TYR A 49 -1.94 -6.61 -2.37
C TYR A 49 -1.33 -5.57 -3.31
N ILE A 50 -2.15 -4.61 -3.71
CA ILE A 50 -1.77 -3.32 -4.31
C ILE A 50 -1.77 -2.30 -3.18
N ILE A 51 -0.69 -1.51 -3.09
CA ILE A 51 -0.58 -0.45 -2.08
C ILE A 51 -0.83 0.89 -2.75
N TRP A 52 -1.87 1.59 -2.33
CA TRP A 52 -2.13 2.97 -2.75
C TRP A 52 -1.72 3.95 -1.66
N LEU A 53 -0.97 4.96 -2.07
CA LEU A 53 -0.46 6.00 -1.20
C LEU A 53 -1.01 7.34 -1.68
N ARG A 54 -1.60 8.12 -0.77
CA ARG A 54 -2.07 9.48 -1.05
C ARG A 54 -1.68 10.39 0.09
N ILE A 55 -0.98 11.47 -0.24
CA ILE A 55 -0.66 12.56 0.68
C ILE A 55 -1.71 13.66 0.46
N SER A 56 -2.19 14.28 1.54
CA SER A 56 -3.08 15.44 1.45
C SER A 56 -2.37 16.65 0.83
N GLU A 57 -3.11 17.59 0.26
CA GLU A 57 -2.53 18.78 -0.37
C GLU A 57 -1.68 19.61 0.61
N ASN A 58 -2.13 19.72 1.86
CA ASN A 58 -1.39 20.40 2.92
C ASN A 58 -0.23 19.57 3.51
N ARG A 59 -0.02 18.34 3.04
CA ARG A 59 1.03 17.40 3.49
C ARG A 59 0.99 17.07 4.99
N GLU A 60 -0.12 17.30 5.67
CA GLU A 60 -0.29 16.95 7.08
C GLU A 60 -0.80 15.53 7.28
N PHE A 61 -1.45 14.97 6.26
CA PHE A 61 -2.12 13.68 6.35
C PHE A 61 -1.70 12.75 5.23
N VAL A 62 -1.72 11.46 5.53
CA VAL A 62 -1.53 10.41 4.55
C VAL A 62 -2.62 9.35 4.68
N SER A 63 -3.08 8.86 3.53
CA SER A 63 -3.88 7.65 3.46
C SER A 63 -3.10 6.53 2.77
N ILE A 64 -3.07 5.36 3.40
CA ILE A 64 -2.33 4.18 2.94
C ILE A 64 -3.34 3.04 2.83
N SER A 65 -3.54 2.52 1.61
CA SER A 65 -4.51 1.46 1.35
C SER A 65 -3.82 0.17 0.93
N PHE A 66 -4.16 -0.93 1.57
CA PHE A 66 -3.78 -2.29 1.23
C PHE A 66 -4.98 -2.93 0.56
N ILE A 67 -4.95 -3.05 -0.77
CA ILE A 67 -6.06 -3.55 -1.57
C ILE A 67 -5.70 -4.95 -2.08
N PRO A 68 -6.44 -6.01 -1.75
CA PRO A 68 -6.14 -7.34 -2.27
C PRO A 68 -6.26 -7.33 -3.79
N LYS A 69 -5.32 -7.96 -4.48
CA LYS A 69 -5.37 -8.17 -5.93
C LYS A 69 -6.53 -9.12 -6.23
N THR A 70 -7.53 -8.65 -6.95
CA THR A 70 -8.62 -9.50 -7.43
C THR A 70 -8.34 -9.94 -8.87
N ASP A 71 -8.84 -11.12 -9.24
CA ASP A 71 -8.76 -11.61 -10.61
C ASP A 71 -9.83 -10.95 -11.52
N GLU A 72 -10.80 -10.26 -10.92
CA GLU A 72 -11.89 -9.56 -11.60
C GLU A 72 -11.90 -8.06 -11.26
N MET A 73 -11.86 -7.21 -12.30
CA MET A 73 -12.17 -5.78 -12.21
C MET A 73 -13.45 -5.51 -12.99
N VAL A 74 -14.47 -4.96 -12.32
CA VAL A 74 -15.73 -4.55 -12.97
C VAL A 74 -15.83 -3.03 -12.87
N GLY A 75 -15.73 -2.33 -14.01
CA GLY A 75 -15.86 -0.87 -14.05
C GLY A 75 -14.77 -0.09 -13.28
N GLY A 76 -13.56 -0.64 -13.16
CA GLY A 76 -12.46 -0.01 -12.41
C GLY A 76 -12.46 -0.33 -10.90
N ILE A 77 -13.44 -1.09 -10.42
CA ILE A 77 -13.56 -1.52 -9.03
C ILE A 77 -13.06 -2.97 -8.94
N PHE A 78 -12.17 -3.23 -7.99
CA PHE A 78 -11.76 -4.58 -7.62
C PHE A 78 -12.96 -5.28 -6.97
N PHE A 79 -13.39 -6.41 -7.54
CA PHE A 79 -14.54 -7.15 -7.05
C PHE A 79 -14.12 -8.61 -6.81
N GLU A 80 -14.49 -9.14 -5.65
CA GLU A 80 -14.31 -10.55 -5.30
C GLU A 80 -15.55 -11.04 -4.54
N ILE A 81 -16.10 -12.18 -4.95
CA ILE A 81 -17.16 -12.87 -4.21
C ILE A 81 -16.49 -13.79 -3.19
N PRO A 82 -16.64 -13.55 -1.86
CA PRO A 82 -16.01 -14.39 -0.85
C PRO A 82 -16.56 -15.82 -0.92
N TYR A 83 -15.67 -16.81 -0.93
CA TYR A 83 -16.05 -18.22 -0.88
C TYR A 83 -16.12 -18.66 0.59
N ARG A 84 -17.30 -19.13 1.04
CA ARG A 84 -17.55 -19.49 2.45
C ARG A 84 -17.28 -18.36 3.45
N GLY A 85 -17.43 -17.11 3.03
CA GLY A 85 -17.16 -15.93 3.86
C GLY A 85 -15.68 -15.52 3.93
N GLU A 86 -14.80 -16.21 3.20
CA GLU A 86 -13.38 -15.88 3.13
C GLU A 86 -13.01 -15.34 1.74
N TYR A 87 -12.29 -14.22 1.74
CA TYR A 87 -11.65 -13.66 0.54
C TYR A 87 -10.34 -14.38 0.28
N LYS A 88 -10.02 -14.70 -0.98
CA LYS A 88 -8.85 -15.50 -1.41
C LYS A 88 -7.54 -14.99 -0.82
N TYR A 89 -7.38 -13.67 -0.71
CA TYR A 89 -6.17 -13.05 -0.17
C TYR A 89 -6.39 -12.30 1.15
N GLY A 90 -7.59 -12.36 1.71
CA GLY A 90 -7.99 -11.57 2.88
C GLY A 90 -8.67 -10.25 2.50
N ARG A 91 -8.88 -9.40 3.51
CA ARG A 91 -9.63 -8.15 3.37
C ARG A 91 -8.71 -6.96 3.11
N GLY A 92 -9.15 -5.99 2.31
CA GLY A 92 -8.44 -4.73 2.16
C GLY A 92 -8.64 -3.79 3.35
N TYR A 93 -7.67 -2.90 3.57
CA TYR A 93 -7.72 -1.89 4.63
C TYR A 93 -7.16 -0.57 4.15
N LYS A 94 -7.76 0.53 4.59
CA LYS A 94 -7.26 1.88 4.42
C LYS A 94 -7.00 2.50 5.78
N PHE A 95 -5.81 3.05 5.95
CA PHE A 95 -5.35 3.69 7.17
C PHE A 95 -5.14 5.17 6.90
N TYR A 96 -5.59 6.01 7.82
CA TYR A 96 -5.39 7.46 7.77
C TYR A 96 -4.51 7.89 8.93
N TYR A 97 -3.45 8.63 8.63
CA TYR A 97 -2.50 9.12 9.61
C TYR A 97 -2.33 10.63 9.52
N ARG A 98 -2.09 11.26 10.68
CA ARG A 98 -1.41 12.55 10.77
C ARG A 98 0.10 12.30 10.70
N LEU A 99 0.83 13.09 9.92
CA LEU A 99 2.26 12.87 9.67
C LEU A 99 3.18 13.41 10.77
N GLU A 100 2.78 14.47 11.47
CA GLU A 100 3.60 15.14 12.51
C GLU A 100 4.15 14.16 13.56
N ASP A 101 3.31 13.24 14.02
CA ASP A 101 3.59 12.29 15.10
C ASP A 101 3.24 10.84 14.72
N THR A 102 2.86 10.59 13.47
CA THR A 102 2.36 9.29 12.99
C THR A 102 1.11 8.82 13.78
N GLU A 103 0.26 9.74 14.22
CA GLU A 103 -1.02 9.43 14.85
C GLU A 103 -1.96 8.72 13.87
N LEU A 104 -2.44 7.53 14.24
CA LEU A 104 -3.49 6.82 13.50
C LEU A 104 -4.85 7.45 13.80
N LEU A 105 -5.44 8.09 12.79
CA LEU A 105 -6.72 8.79 12.90
C LEU A 105 -7.91 7.85 12.66
N GLU A 106 -7.81 6.98 11.65
CA GLU A 106 -8.91 6.10 11.26
C GLU A 106 -8.40 4.85 10.53
N VAL A 107 -9.12 3.74 10.73
CA VAL A 107 -8.98 2.49 9.95
C VAL A 107 -10.31 2.15 9.29
N VAL A 108 -10.30 1.99 7.96
CA VAL A 108 -11.46 1.61 7.16
C VAL A 108 -11.21 0.25 6.50
N GLY A 109 -11.99 -0.76 6.87
CA GLY A 109 -11.95 -2.05 6.19
C GLY A 109 -12.66 -2.00 4.83
N MET A 110 -11.93 -2.30 3.76
CA MET A 110 -12.43 -2.35 2.38
C MET A 110 -13.06 -3.72 2.07
N ARG A 111 -13.90 -3.79 1.05
CA ARG A 111 -14.51 -5.03 0.55
C ARG A 111 -13.94 -5.37 -0.81
#